data_AF-A0A0A3I4E8-F1
#
_entry.id   AF-A0A0A3I4E8-F1
#
_cell.length_a   1.000
_cell.length_b   1.000
_cell.length_c   1.000
_cell.angle_alpha   90.00
_cell.angle_beta   90.00
_cell.angle_gamma   90.00
#
_symmetry.space_group_name_H-M   'P 1'
#
loop_
_entity.id
_entity.type
_entity.pdbx_description
1 polymer ?
#
loop_
_entity_poly.entity_id
_entity_poly.type
_entity_poly.pdbx_seq_one_letter_code
_entity_poly.pdbx_strand_id
1 'polypeptide(L)'
;MLMFRSTILIQYAVILAISFVSGVVIFQAFALDKSIQLIELIDSRVIDPSNVSFWQSILPLGVSILLVLLFATHPYIPFVAQFVVAIRATFFGFSSVFLLTQQESMIVYSLWWFPFQLIYCILLLILCSVYTSKKVGPNRRHFFAQNLFFILLAVFAGICIFEIIVISYIF
;
A
#
# COMPACT_ATOMS: atom_id res chain seq x y z
N MET A 1 8.14 -25.22 11.56
CA MET A 1 8.51 -24.02 10.78
C MET A 1 7.41 -23.57 9.81
N LEU A 2 6.65 -24.47 9.18
CA LEU A 2 5.49 -24.16 8.32
C LEU A 2 4.34 -23.46 9.06
N MET A 3 4.00 -23.88 10.29
CA MET A 3 2.91 -23.29 11.09
C MET A 3 3.09 -21.78 11.33
N PHE A 4 4.27 -21.33 11.74
CA PHE A 4 4.56 -19.91 11.97
C PHE A 4 4.48 -19.05 10.69
N ARG A 5 4.84 -19.61 9.52
CA ARG A 5 4.76 -18.87 8.24
C ARG A 5 3.32 -18.71 7.77
N SER A 6 2.49 -19.74 7.97
CA SER A 6 1.06 -19.68 7.65
C SER A 6 0.33 -18.64 8.52
N THR A 7 0.64 -18.57 9.81
CA THR A 7 0.03 -17.59 10.73
C THR A 7 0.35 -16.14 10.34
N ILE A 8 1.59 -15.86 9.89
CA ILE A 8 1.99 -14.51 9.45
C ILE A 8 1.24 -14.10 8.17
N LEU A 9 1.09 -15.02 7.20
CA LEU A 9 0.32 -14.75 5.98
C LEU A 9 -1.15 -14.46 6.29
N ILE A 10 -1.75 -15.25 7.19
CA ILE A 10 -3.13 -15.03 7.64
C ILE A 10 -3.23 -13.66 8.33
N GLN A 11 -2.29 -13.32 9.23
CA GLN A 11 -2.28 -12.03 9.90
C GLN A 11 -2.22 -10.85 8.91
N TYR A 12 -1.37 -10.94 7.89
CA TYR A 12 -1.26 -9.91 6.86
C TYR A 12 -2.51 -9.81 5.99
N ALA A 13 -3.11 -10.94 5.61
CA ALA A 13 -4.38 -10.96 4.89
C ALA A 13 -5.50 -10.31 5.72
N VAL A 14 -5.55 -10.60 7.02
CA VAL A 14 -6.52 -9.99 7.95
C VAL A 14 -6.30 -8.49 8.08
N ILE A 15 -5.04 -8.04 8.24
CA ILE A 15 -4.72 -6.60 8.30
C ILE A 15 -5.19 -5.91 7.02
N LEU A 16 -4.89 -6.46 5.84
CA LEU A 16 -5.33 -5.89 4.57
C LEU A 16 -6.86 -5.84 4.47
N ALA A 17 -7.54 -6.96 4.76
CA ALA A 17 -8.99 -7.05 4.63
C ALA A 17 -9.71 -6.08 5.58
N ILE A 18 -9.34 -6.07 6.87
CA ILE A 18 -9.96 -5.18 7.86
C ILE A 18 -9.70 -3.71 7.50
N SER A 19 -8.47 -3.38 7.11
CA SER A 19 -8.11 -2.01 6.75
C SER A 19 -8.82 -1.54 5.48
N PHE A 20 -8.94 -2.41 4.47
CA PHE A 20 -9.70 -2.11 3.26
C PHE A 20 -11.17 -1.85 3.58
N VAL A 21 -11.81 -2.75 4.34
CA VAL A 21 -13.22 -2.62 4.72
C VAL A 21 -13.44 -1.38 5.59
N SER A 22 -12.52 -1.06 6.50
CA SER A 22 -12.64 0.18 7.28
C SER A 22 -12.59 1.42 6.40
N GLY A 23 -11.77 1.42 5.35
CA GLY A 23 -11.73 2.49 4.34
C GLY A 23 -13.05 2.67 3.62
N VAL A 24 -13.68 1.56 3.23
CA VAL A 24 -15.01 1.54 2.60
C VAL A 24 -16.07 2.15 3.53
N VAL A 25 -16.05 1.77 4.81
CA VAL A 25 -17.01 2.28 5.82
C VAL A 25 -16.77 3.77 6.11
N ILE A 26 -15.51 4.20 6.22
CA ILE A 26 -15.17 5.61 6.46
C ILE A 26 -15.66 6.49 5.30
N PHE A 27 -15.53 6.02 4.05
CA PHE A 27 -16.08 6.75 2.90
C PHE A 27 -17.58 6.98 3.01
N GLN A 28 -18.34 5.95 3.42
CA GLN A 28 -19.79 6.05 3.60
C GLN A 28 -20.19 7.01 4.73
N ALA A 29 -19.33 7.23 5.71
CA ALA A 29 -19.55 8.15 6.81
C ALA A 29 -19.19 9.61 6.47
N PHE A 30 -18.38 9.84 5.42
CA PHE A 30 -17.91 11.16 5.04
C PHE A 30 -18.83 11.81 3.99
N ALA A 31 -18.99 13.13 4.07
CA ALA A 31 -19.60 13.90 2.99
C ALA A 31 -18.70 13.89 1.75
N LEU A 32 -19.29 13.83 0.55
CA LEU A 32 -18.58 13.70 -0.71
C LEU A 32 -17.49 14.77 -0.90
N ASP A 33 -17.79 16.03 -0.59
CA ASP A 33 -16.84 17.14 -0.71
C ASP A 33 -15.59 16.94 0.15
N LYS A 34 -15.78 16.38 1.36
CA LYS A 34 -14.67 16.07 2.28
C LYS A 34 -13.87 14.87 1.81
N SER A 35 -14.54 13.89 1.20
CA SER A 35 -13.89 12.74 0.59
C SER A 35 -13.00 13.15 -0.58
N ILE A 36 -13.47 14.04 -1.45
CA ILE A 36 -12.70 14.57 -2.58
C ILE A 36 -11.48 15.34 -2.06
N GLN A 37 -11.63 16.24 -1.08
CA GLN A 37 -10.51 16.99 -0.49
C GLN A 37 -9.43 16.06 0.10
N LEU A 38 -9.85 14.98 0.76
CA LEU A 38 -8.93 14.01 1.35
C LEU A 38 -8.20 13.19 0.28
N ILE A 39 -8.90 12.80 -0.78
CA ILE A 39 -8.30 12.08 -1.91
C ILE A 39 -7.31 12.99 -2.65
N GLU A 40 -7.66 14.25 -2.91
CA GLU A 40 -6.78 15.21 -3.58
C GLU A 40 -5.47 15.42 -2.82
N LEU A 41 -5.54 15.46 -1.49
CA LEU A 41 -4.38 15.62 -0.62
C LEU A 41 -3.42 14.42 -0.66
N ILE A 42 -3.95 13.19 -0.76
CA ILE A 42 -3.17 11.95 -0.65
C ILE A 42 -2.75 11.43 -2.02
N ASP A 43 -3.68 11.36 -2.96
CA ASP A 43 -3.47 10.84 -4.31
C ASP A 43 -4.48 11.46 -5.30
N SER A 44 -4.13 12.61 -5.85
CA SER A 44 -4.97 13.37 -6.79
C SER A 44 -5.31 12.60 -8.08
N ARG A 45 -4.55 11.54 -8.41
CA ARG A 45 -4.77 10.72 -9.62
C ARG A 45 -6.12 10.00 -9.61
N VAL A 46 -6.67 9.77 -8.42
CA VAL A 46 -7.97 9.14 -8.25
C VAL A 46 -9.11 10.06 -8.72
N ILE A 47 -8.91 11.38 -8.67
CA ILE A 47 -9.94 12.37 -9.04
C ILE A 47 -9.86 12.69 -10.53
N ASP A 48 -8.66 12.97 -11.03
CA ASP A 48 -8.44 13.24 -12.45
C ASP A 48 -7.38 12.29 -13.02
N PRO A 49 -7.80 11.09 -13.45
CA PRO A 49 -6.89 10.11 -13.99
C PRO A 49 -6.46 10.41 -15.44
N SER A 50 -7.06 11.41 -16.10
CA SER A 50 -6.73 11.77 -17.48
C SER A 50 -5.45 12.60 -17.61
N ASN A 51 -5.03 13.25 -16.53
CA ASN A 51 -3.86 14.13 -16.51
C ASN A 51 -2.89 13.74 -15.38
N VAL A 52 -2.52 12.47 -15.35
CA VAL A 52 -1.61 11.93 -14.34
C VAL A 52 -0.17 12.26 -14.68
N SER A 53 0.43 13.13 -13.88
CA SER A 53 1.88 13.37 -13.96
C SER A 53 2.66 12.20 -13.36
N PHE A 54 3.85 11.94 -13.91
CA PHE A 54 4.76 10.90 -13.41
C PHE A 54 5.08 11.03 -11.91
N TRP A 55 5.21 12.27 -11.43
CA TRP A 55 5.48 12.57 -10.02
C TRP A 55 4.33 12.22 -9.09
N GLN A 56 3.08 12.40 -9.53
CA GLN A 56 1.91 12.01 -8.74
C GLN A 56 1.83 10.48 -8.55
N SER A 57 2.43 9.70 -9.45
CA SER A 57 2.50 8.24 -9.29
C SER A 57 3.59 7.80 -8.33
N ILE A 58 4.75 8.43 -8.40
CA ILE A 58 5.91 8.03 -7.59
C ILE A 58 5.79 8.53 -6.16
N LEU A 59 5.27 9.73 -5.94
CA LEU A 59 5.34 10.39 -4.63
C LEU A 59 4.55 9.63 -3.54
N PRO A 60 3.28 9.22 -3.76
CA PRO A 60 2.52 8.47 -2.76
C PRO A 60 3.16 7.11 -2.41
N LEU A 61 3.71 6.44 -3.43
CA LEU A 61 4.40 5.16 -3.26
C LEU A 61 5.75 5.34 -2.52
N GLY A 62 6.55 6.31 -2.95
CA GLY A 62 7.85 6.63 -2.37
C GLY A 62 7.76 7.05 -0.91
N VAL A 63 6.78 7.90 -0.57
CA VAL A 63 6.51 8.29 0.83
C VAL A 63 6.12 7.05 1.66
N SER A 64 5.26 6.18 1.12
CA SER A 64 4.85 4.96 1.83
C SER A 64 6.02 4.01 2.10
N ILE A 65 6.88 3.80 1.09
CA ILE A 65 8.11 2.99 1.24
C ILE A 65 9.04 3.63 2.27
N LEU A 66 9.26 4.95 2.20
CA LEU A 66 10.14 5.67 3.13
C LEU A 66 9.65 5.55 4.58
N LEU A 67 8.36 5.77 4.82
CA LEU A 67 7.76 5.64 6.15
C LEU A 67 7.88 4.23 6.68
N VAL A 68 7.57 3.22 5.86
CA VAL A 68 7.72 1.81 6.24
C VAL A 68 9.18 1.50 6.58
N LEU A 69 10.15 1.94 5.77
CA LEU A 69 11.57 1.72 6.04
C LEU A 69 12.02 2.40 7.35
N LEU A 70 11.61 3.65 7.57
CA LEU A 70 11.95 4.41 8.77
C LEU A 70 11.46 3.69 10.03
N PHE A 71 10.20 3.26 10.06
CA PHE A 71 9.63 2.60 11.23
C PHE A 71 10.07 1.14 11.37
N ALA A 72 10.27 0.42 10.25
CA ALA A 72 10.67 -0.98 10.30
C ALA A 72 12.15 -1.16 10.70
N THR A 73 13.00 -0.18 10.42
CA THR A 73 14.41 -0.16 10.85
C THR A 73 14.53 0.17 12.34
N HIS A 74 13.52 0.80 12.94
CA HIS A 74 13.58 1.20 14.34
C HIS A 74 13.27 0.02 15.28
N PRO A 75 14.18 -0.34 16.21
CA PRO A 75 14.09 -1.58 17.00
C PRO A 75 12.94 -1.62 18.01
N TYR A 76 12.32 -0.48 18.32
CA TYR A 76 11.26 -0.35 19.32
C TYR A 76 9.85 -0.27 18.73
N ILE A 77 9.71 -0.10 17.41
CA ILE A 77 8.41 0.26 16.81
C ILE A 77 8.08 -0.49 15.50
N PRO A 78 8.41 -1.78 15.32
CA PRO A 78 8.09 -2.51 14.09
C PRO A 78 6.57 -2.63 13.84
N PHE A 79 5.76 -2.55 14.89
CA PHE A 79 4.29 -2.52 14.76
C PHE A 79 3.77 -1.26 14.08
N VAL A 80 4.45 -0.11 14.20
CA VAL A 80 4.03 1.12 13.51
C VAL A 80 4.27 1.03 12.02
N ALA A 81 5.28 0.29 11.56
CA ALA A 81 5.45 0.04 10.12
C ALA A 81 4.22 -0.69 9.54
N GLN A 82 3.71 -1.71 10.24
CA GLN A 82 2.49 -2.41 9.84
C GLN A 82 1.25 -1.50 9.88
N PHE A 83 1.19 -0.60 10.86
CA PHE A 83 0.13 0.40 10.97
C PHE A 83 0.13 1.40 9.81
N VAL A 84 1.31 1.84 9.33
CA VAL A 84 1.40 2.67 8.11
C VAL A 84 0.82 1.94 6.90
N VAL A 85 1.11 0.64 6.76
CA VAL A 85 0.52 -0.15 5.66
C VAL A 85 -0.98 -0.31 5.82
N ALA A 86 -1.48 -0.47 7.06
CA ALA A 86 -2.90 -0.49 7.34
C ALA A 86 -3.59 0.83 6.92
N ILE A 87 -3.02 1.99 7.27
CA ILE A 87 -3.53 3.30 6.82
C ILE A 87 -3.57 3.38 5.30
N ARG A 88 -2.52 2.92 4.61
CA ARG A 88 -2.47 2.89 3.14
C ARG A 88 -3.57 1.98 2.56
N ALA A 89 -3.78 0.81 3.15
CA ALA A 89 -4.85 -0.12 2.76
C ALA A 89 -6.26 0.45 3.03
N THR A 90 -6.42 1.26 4.07
CA THR A 90 -7.65 2.03 4.34
C THR A 90 -7.88 3.09 3.27
N PHE A 91 -6.85 3.85 2.90
CA PHE A 91 -6.98 4.81 1.79
C PHE A 91 -7.29 4.11 0.45
N PHE A 92 -6.71 2.93 0.22
CA PHE A 92 -7.03 2.08 -0.93
C PHE A 92 -8.53 1.72 -0.96
N GLY A 93 -9.09 1.25 0.15
CA GLY A 93 -10.53 0.96 0.27
C GLY A 93 -11.40 2.20 0.10
N PHE A 94 -11.01 3.32 0.70
CA PHE A 94 -11.72 4.60 0.60
C PHE A 94 -11.82 5.08 -0.86
N SER A 95 -10.69 5.10 -1.56
CA SER A 95 -10.60 5.53 -2.96
C SER A 95 -11.31 4.56 -3.92
N SER A 96 -11.37 3.28 -3.56
CA SER A 96 -12.11 2.27 -4.35
C SER A 96 -13.60 2.60 -4.41
N VAL A 97 -14.21 2.99 -3.27
CA VAL A 97 -15.62 3.39 -3.24
C VAL A 97 -15.84 4.66 -4.06
N PHE A 98 -14.93 5.64 -3.97
CA PHE A 98 -15.01 6.86 -4.77
C PHE A 98 -15.04 6.56 -6.27
N LEU A 99 -14.09 5.76 -6.78
CA LEU A 99 -14.03 5.42 -8.21
C LEU A 99 -15.27 4.67 -8.69
N LEU A 100 -15.79 3.75 -7.86
CA LEU A 100 -16.98 2.97 -8.20
C LEU A 100 -18.28 3.78 -8.16
N THR A 101 -18.37 4.79 -7.29
CA THR A 101 -19.61 5.56 -7.09
C THR A 101 -19.67 6.85 -7.88
N GLN A 102 -18.53 7.50 -8.13
CA GLN A 102 -18.49 8.84 -8.76
C GLN A 102 -18.01 8.80 -10.20
N GLN A 103 -16.98 8.01 -10.50
CA GLN A 103 -16.46 7.92 -11.87
C GLN A 103 -17.20 6.88 -12.72
N GLU A 104 -18.05 6.05 -12.10
CA GLU A 104 -18.81 4.94 -12.71
C GLU A 104 -17.98 4.00 -13.60
N SER A 105 -16.65 4.09 -13.52
CA SER A 105 -15.74 3.37 -14.39
C SER A 105 -15.21 2.15 -13.66
N MET A 106 -16.01 1.09 -13.71
CA MET A 106 -15.65 -0.22 -13.19
C MET A 106 -14.36 -0.76 -13.84
N ILE A 107 -14.08 -0.35 -15.08
CA ILE A 107 -12.87 -0.69 -15.84
C ILE A 107 -11.64 -0.03 -15.21
N VAL A 108 -11.69 1.28 -14.97
CA VAL A 108 -10.60 2.04 -14.33
C VAL A 108 -10.28 1.48 -12.95
N TYR A 109 -11.31 1.19 -12.17
CA TYR A 109 -11.14 0.57 -10.87
C TYR A 109 -10.48 -0.82 -10.98
N SER A 110 -10.99 -1.69 -11.85
CA SER A 110 -10.60 -3.11 -11.88
C SER A 110 -9.24 -3.37 -12.55
N LEU A 111 -8.89 -2.59 -13.57
CA LEU A 111 -7.65 -2.77 -14.33
C LEU A 111 -6.47 -1.98 -13.78
N TRP A 112 -6.73 -0.80 -13.20
CA TRP A 112 -5.68 0.07 -12.68
C TRP A 112 -5.71 0.21 -11.16
N TRP A 113 -6.78 0.72 -10.55
CA TRP A 113 -6.69 1.06 -9.13
C TRP A 113 -6.54 -0.17 -8.21
N PHE A 114 -7.41 -1.16 -8.38
CA PHE A 114 -7.46 -2.34 -7.52
C PHE A 114 -6.18 -3.20 -7.54
N PRO A 115 -5.72 -3.72 -8.69
CA PRO A 115 -4.63 -4.68 -8.72
C PRO A 115 -3.31 -4.06 -8.27
N PHE A 116 -3.02 -2.83 -8.69
CA PHE A 116 -1.77 -2.16 -8.37
C PHE A 116 -1.69 -1.78 -6.89
N GLN A 117 -2.74 -1.16 -6.34
CA GLN A 117 -2.75 -0.80 -4.91
C GLN A 117 -2.71 -2.03 -4.00
N LEU A 118 -3.39 -3.13 -4.38
CA LEU A 118 -3.32 -4.39 -3.64
C LEU A 118 -1.89 -4.95 -3.62
N ILE A 119 -1.23 -5.02 -4.78
CA ILE A 119 0.14 -5.51 -4.89
C ILE A 119 1.10 -4.63 -4.07
N TYR A 120 0.95 -3.30 -4.10
CA TYR A 120 1.78 -2.41 -3.29
C TYR A 120 1.60 -2.66 -1.80
N CYS A 121 0.37 -2.82 -1.31
CA CYS A 121 0.12 -3.11 0.10
C CYS A 121 0.74 -4.45 0.52
N ILE A 122 0.65 -5.49 -0.34
CA ILE A 122 1.31 -6.78 -0.10
C ILE A 122 2.82 -6.62 -0.03
N LEU A 123 3.44 -5.90 -0.98
CA LEU A 123 4.88 -5.67 -1.00
C LEU A 123 5.37 -4.88 0.20
N LEU A 124 4.60 -3.89 0.67
CA LEU A 124 4.93 -3.12 1.88
C LEU A 124 4.85 -4.00 3.14
N LEU A 125 3.89 -4.94 3.24
CA LEU A 125 3.86 -5.91 4.34
C LEU A 125 5.02 -6.91 4.27
N ILE A 126 5.40 -7.35 3.07
CA ILE A 126 6.59 -8.18 2.88
C ILE A 126 7.84 -7.40 3.31
N LEU A 127 7.95 -6.11 2.94
CA LEU A 127 9.03 -5.24 3.37
C LEU A 127 9.09 -5.13 4.90
N CYS A 128 7.95 -4.96 5.57
CA CYS A 128 7.85 -4.99 7.03
C CYS A 128 8.36 -6.32 7.63
N SER A 129 8.03 -7.46 7.00
CA SER A 129 8.45 -8.80 7.44
C SER A 129 9.96 -9.01 7.33
N VAL A 130 10.59 -8.46 6.28
CA VAL A 130 12.04 -8.55 6.06
C VAL A 130 12.82 -7.77 7.12
N TYR A 131 12.31 -6.60 7.53
CA TYR A 131 12.97 -5.72 8.49
C TYR A 131 12.59 -5.99 9.95
N THR A 132 11.45 -6.63 10.21
CA THR A 132 11.07 -7.02 11.58
C THR A 132 12.09 -8.01 12.13
N SER A 133 12.92 -7.54 13.06
CA SER A 133 13.97 -8.32 13.72
C SER A 133 13.38 -9.62 14.28
N LYS A 134 13.71 -10.77 13.68
CA LYS A 134 13.32 -12.08 14.23
C LYS A 134 13.96 -12.24 15.60
N LYS A 135 13.14 -12.36 16.65
CA LYS A 135 13.58 -12.80 17.99
C LYS A 135 14.04 -14.25 17.89
N VAL A 136 15.33 -14.48 17.65
CA VAL A 136 15.96 -15.80 17.79
C VAL A 136 17.02 -15.69 18.87
N GLY A 137 16.60 -15.87 20.13
CA GLY A 137 17.48 -15.94 21.29
C GLY A 137 17.91 -14.59 21.91
N PRO A 138 18.72 -14.62 22.98
CA PRO A 138 19.12 -13.44 23.77
C PRO A 138 20.03 -12.46 23.00
N ASN A 139 20.50 -12.82 21.82
CA ASN A 139 21.40 -12.01 21.01
C ASN A 139 20.62 -11.44 19.81
N ARG A 140 20.15 -10.20 19.92
CA ARG A 140 19.46 -9.46 18.85
C ARG A 140 20.42 -9.23 17.68
N ARG A 141 20.53 -10.17 16.74
CA ARG A 141 21.25 -9.93 15.47
C ARG A 141 20.27 -9.45 14.41
N HIS A 142 20.38 -8.18 14.05
CA HIS A 142 19.76 -7.63 12.85
C HIS A 142 20.40 -8.27 11.62
N PHE A 143 19.82 -9.35 11.10
CA PHE A 143 20.27 -9.92 9.84
C PHE A 143 19.57 -9.17 8.70
N PHE A 144 20.19 -8.06 8.28
CA PHE A 144 19.71 -7.29 7.14
C PHE A 144 19.99 -8.07 5.84
N ALA A 145 18.94 -8.62 5.22
CA ALA A 145 19.05 -9.31 3.94
C ALA A 145 19.12 -8.28 2.80
N GLN A 146 20.28 -7.65 2.62
CA GLN A 146 20.51 -6.57 1.65
C GLN A 146 20.11 -6.96 0.21
N ASN A 147 20.36 -8.21 -0.21
CA ASN A 147 19.95 -8.70 -1.53
C ASN A 147 18.42 -8.70 -1.71
N LEU A 148 17.68 -9.09 -0.67
CA LEU A 148 16.21 -9.14 -0.70
C LEU A 148 15.61 -7.72 -0.76
N PHE A 149 16.26 -6.75 -0.11
CA PHE A 149 15.87 -5.35 -0.20
C PHE A 149 15.99 -4.80 -1.62
N PHE A 150 17.12 -4.99 -2.28
CA PHE A 150 17.30 -4.55 -3.67
C PHE A 150 16.33 -5.23 -4.62
N ILE A 151 16.05 -6.52 -4.42
CA ILE A 151 15.04 -7.24 -5.19
C ILE A 151 13.65 -6.61 -4.98
N LEU A 152 13.25 -6.34 -3.73
CA LEU A 152 11.95 -5.72 -3.46
C LEU A 152 11.83 -4.34 -4.09
N LEU A 153 12.88 -3.52 -4.03
CA LEU A 153 12.90 -2.18 -4.62
C LEU A 153 12.81 -2.25 -6.15
N ALA A 154 13.52 -3.20 -6.78
CA ALA A 154 13.39 -3.46 -8.22
C ALA A 154 11.97 -3.91 -8.61
N VAL A 155 11.34 -4.76 -7.79
CA VAL A 155 9.94 -5.18 -7.99
C VAL A 155 8.98 -4.00 -7.86
N PHE A 156 9.14 -3.14 -6.84
CA PHE A 156 8.35 -1.90 -6.72
C PHE A 156 8.48 -1.00 -7.95
N ALA A 157 9.71 -0.80 -8.43
CA ALA A 157 9.96 0.00 -9.63
C ALA A 157 9.32 -0.61 -10.88
N GLY A 158 9.44 -1.92 -11.07
CA GLY A 158 8.83 -2.63 -12.20
C GLY A 158 7.30 -2.50 -12.20
N ILE A 159 6.66 -2.64 -11.04
CA ILE A 159 5.20 -2.49 -10.91
C ILE A 159 4.79 -1.03 -11.13
N CYS A 160 5.56 -0.05 -10.64
CA CYS A 160 5.29 1.38 -10.90
C CYS A 160 5.37 1.73 -12.39
N ILE A 161 6.35 1.19 -13.12
CA ILE A 161 6.44 1.37 -14.56
C ILE A 161 5.24 0.70 -15.25
N PHE A 162 4.88 -0.52 -14.83
CA PHE A 162 3.73 -1.22 -15.36
C PHE A 162 2.42 -0.47 -15.09
N GLU A 163 2.27 0.15 -13.92
CA GLU A 163 1.11 0.98 -13.57
C GLU A 163 0.99 2.15 -14.54
N ILE A 164 2.09 2.87 -14.78
CA ILE A 164 2.11 4.00 -15.70
C ILE A 164 1.73 3.58 -17.11
N ILE A 165 2.23 2.42 -17.59
CA ILE A 165 1.87 1.88 -18.90
C ILE A 165 0.38 1.58 -18.99
N VAL A 166 -0.20 0.98 -17.93
CA VAL A 166 -1.63 0.67 -17.89
C VAL A 166 -2.48 1.93 -17.84
N ILE A 167 -2.10 2.95 -17.05
CA ILE A 167 -2.78 4.25 -17.04
C ILE A 167 -2.80 4.84 -18.45
N SER A 168 -1.65 4.90 -19.14
CA SER A 168 -1.53 5.45 -20.49
C SER A 168 -2.30 4.69 -21.58
N TYR A 169 -2.80 3.48 -21.28
CA TYR A 169 -3.63 2.71 -22.22
C TYR A 169 -5.12 2.83 -21.91
N ILE A 170 -5.47 3.06 -20.65
CA ILE A 170 -6.86 3.22 -20.19
C ILE A 170 -7.37 4.65 -20.42
N PHE A 171 -6.47 5.64 -20.34
CA PHE A 171 -6.74 7.07 -20.48
C PHE A 171 -5.95 7.66 -21.65
#